data_AF-A0A7H8R7R7-F1
#
_entry.id   AF-A0A7H8R7R7-F1
#
_cell.length_a   1.000
_cell.length_b   1.000
_cell.length_c   1.000
_cell.angle_alpha   90.00
_cell.angle_beta   90.00
_cell.angle_gamma   90.00
#
_symmetry.space_group_name_H-M   'P 1'
#
loop_
_entity.id
_entity.type
_entity.pdbx_description
1 polymer ?
#
loop_
_entity_poly.entity_id
_entity_poly.type
_entity_poly.pdbx_seq_one_letter_code
_entity_poly.pdbx_strand_id
1 'polypeptide(L)'
;MSRSAADATRFTATGPYVGPKAPYKLPDLNKSKQKPPRPSNNTNEPQDPKQQGQQGQQGGQETPRQKVERLRAQARAARLSQKSSLVDRIIERGGRAANGAHKVIIYTLIAASGVCGALTIYSAVSLTMWNRRQRELWLDRQLQDLQSAREAYVAGTATPEQLEILRNEKIGEIEQQKIKETKEQRLWNRTKRFLFEGMKKEGASDDNKKIGVLEALNASKADEVAAAATSSTAVSKAVPEPGPLDVLAANAETSAKQSAKGWSDWIWRR
;
A
#
# COMPACT_ATOMS: atom_id res chain seq x y z
N MET A 1 -3.45 -2.83 60.51
CA MET A 1 -2.14 -3.50 60.60
C MET A 1 -1.32 -3.14 59.37
N SER A 2 -0.29 -2.34 59.59
CA SER A 2 0.67 -1.85 58.59
C SER A 2 1.37 -3.03 57.92
N ARG A 3 1.25 -3.17 56.60
CA ARG A 3 2.11 -4.08 55.83
C ARG A 3 3.32 -3.29 55.37
N SER A 4 4.47 -3.68 55.93
CA SER A 4 5.78 -3.03 55.81
C SER A 4 6.29 -3.01 54.36
N ALA A 5 6.96 -1.92 53.98
CA ALA A 5 7.56 -1.69 52.65
C ALA A 5 8.76 -2.59 52.32
N ALA A 6 9.07 -3.59 53.16
CA ALA A 6 10.19 -4.50 52.99
C ALA A 6 9.91 -5.71 52.07
N ASP A 7 8.67 -5.87 51.57
CA ASP A 7 8.26 -7.03 50.76
C ASP A 7 8.20 -6.74 49.24
N ALA A 8 8.57 -5.53 48.80
CA ALA A 8 8.45 -5.10 47.41
C ALA A 8 9.72 -5.29 46.56
N THR A 9 10.84 -5.78 47.12
CA THR A 9 12.12 -5.94 46.41
C THR A 9 12.56 -7.39 46.25
N ARG A 10 11.60 -8.34 46.19
CA ARG A 10 11.88 -9.75 45.86
C ARG A 10 11.39 -10.16 44.46
N PHE A 11 11.20 -9.18 43.55
CA PHE A 11 10.86 -9.41 42.15
C PHE A 11 11.93 -8.89 41.17
N THR A 12 13.21 -9.08 41.50
CA THR A 12 14.32 -8.90 40.54
C THR A 12 15.24 -10.11 40.55
N ALA A 13 14.79 -11.21 39.95
CA ALA A 13 15.71 -12.21 39.39
C ALA A 13 14.98 -13.05 38.33
N THR A 14 15.17 -12.65 37.08
CA THR A 14 14.83 -13.38 35.87
C THR A 14 15.73 -14.60 35.70
N GLY A 15 15.17 -15.79 35.85
CA GLY A 15 15.78 -17.07 35.48
C GLY A 15 14.76 -18.20 35.63
N PRO A 16 14.65 -19.15 34.69
CA PRO A 16 13.66 -20.21 34.80
C PRO A 16 14.00 -21.15 35.97
N TYR A 17 13.09 -21.20 36.95
CA TYR A 17 13.11 -22.12 38.08
C TYR A 17 12.82 -23.53 37.58
N VAL A 18 13.82 -24.42 37.60
CA VAL A 18 13.62 -25.86 37.35
C VAL A 18 13.40 -26.52 38.71
N GLY A 19 12.15 -26.92 38.99
CA GLY A 19 11.80 -27.66 40.21
C GLY A 19 12.40 -29.08 40.24
N PRO A 20 12.65 -29.65 41.42
CA PRO A 20 13.26 -30.97 41.58
C PRO A 20 12.18 -32.06 41.49
N LYS A 21 12.40 -33.19 40.79
CA LYS A 21 12.01 -34.58 41.15
C LYS A 21 12.48 -35.60 40.09
N ALA A 22 13.44 -36.46 40.43
CA ALA A 22 13.39 -37.94 40.33
C ALA A 22 14.79 -38.55 40.56
N PRO A 23 14.91 -39.65 41.34
CA PRO A 23 16.20 -40.25 41.70
C PRO A 23 16.81 -41.06 40.54
N TYR A 24 18.10 -40.82 40.27
CA TYR A 24 18.88 -41.60 39.31
C TYR A 24 19.08 -43.04 39.80
N LYS A 25 18.66 -44.03 39.00
CA LYS A 25 19.13 -45.42 39.08
C LYS A 25 20.35 -45.59 38.15
N LEU A 26 21.46 -46.04 38.72
CA LEU A 26 22.66 -46.47 37.99
C LEU A 26 22.54 -47.97 37.65
N PRO A 27 22.86 -48.42 36.41
CA PRO A 27 23.09 -49.82 36.13
C PRO A 27 24.55 -50.19 36.45
N ASP A 28 24.69 -51.13 37.37
CA ASP A 28 25.92 -51.76 37.81
C ASP A 28 26.32 -52.85 36.80
N LEU A 29 27.22 -52.54 35.86
CA LEU A 29 27.74 -53.51 34.89
C LEU A 29 29.26 -53.44 34.81
N ASN A 30 29.92 -53.97 35.84
CA ASN A 30 31.34 -54.32 35.75
C ASN A 30 31.60 -55.70 36.37
N LYS A 31 31.03 -56.73 35.74
CA LYS A 31 31.41 -58.12 36.02
C LYS A 31 32.66 -58.45 35.22
N SER A 32 33.81 -58.23 35.87
CA SER A 32 35.11 -58.69 35.42
C SER A 32 35.09 -60.19 35.14
N LYS A 33 35.45 -60.58 33.93
CA LYS A 33 36.01 -61.90 33.65
C LYS A 33 37.43 -61.71 33.12
N GLN A 34 38.37 -61.95 34.02
CA GLN A 34 39.80 -62.11 33.75
C GLN A 34 40.04 -63.44 33.03
N LYS A 35 40.92 -63.46 32.01
CA LYS A 35 42.07 -64.39 31.82
C LYS A 35 42.81 -64.12 30.48
N PRO A 36 44.07 -64.59 30.30
CA PRO A 36 45.26 -63.78 29.93
C PRO A 36 45.73 -63.95 28.46
N PRO A 37 46.84 -63.31 28.00
CA PRO A 37 47.15 -63.14 26.57
C PRO A 37 48.06 -64.25 26.02
N ARG A 38 47.94 -64.52 24.71
CA ARG A 38 49.01 -65.11 23.90
C ARG A 38 48.99 -64.51 22.48
N PRO A 39 50.14 -64.12 21.90
CA PRO A 39 50.20 -63.48 20.59
C PRO A 39 50.46 -64.50 19.48
N SER A 40 49.81 -64.34 18.33
CA SER A 40 50.30 -64.93 17.08
C SER A 40 49.73 -64.19 15.86
N ASN A 41 50.61 -63.41 15.25
CA ASN A 41 50.82 -63.08 13.84
C ASN A 41 49.65 -63.13 12.82
N ASN A 42 49.56 -62.01 12.11
CA ASN A 42 48.87 -61.77 10.84
C ASN A 42 49.18 -62.76 9.72
N THR A 43 48.21 -62.97 8.83
CA THR A 43 48.46 -63.06 7.39
C THR A 43 47.23 -62.51 6.62
N ASN A 44 47.49 -61.72 5.57
CA ASN A 44 46.59 -60.98 4.66
C ASN A 44 45.68 -61.96 3.83
N GLU A 45 44.59 -61.65 3.11
CA GLU A 45 44.14 -60.50 2.29
C GLU A 45 42.65 -60.74 1.79
N PRO A 46 42.04 -60.04 0.79
CA PRO A 46 40.95 -59.04 0.94
C PRO A 46 39.58 -59.39 0.30
N GLN A 47 38.52 -58.58 0.59
CA GLN A 47 37.48 -58.16 -0.38
C GLN A 47 36.48 -57.13 0.22
N ASP A 48 36.20 -56.07 -0.55
CA ASP A 48 35.36 -54.88 -0.26
C ASP A 48 33.94 -55.04 -0.88
N PRO A 49 32.86 -54.32 -0.47
CA PRO A 49 32.71 -52.91 -0.86
C PRO A 49 32.00 -51.94 0.13
N LYS A 50 32.62 -50.76 0.29
CA LYS A 50 32.08 -49.37 0.27
C LYS A 50 30.97 -48.93 1.26
N GLN A 51 31.36 -48.09 2.23
CA GLN A 51 30.61 -46.87 2.59
C GLN A 51 31.54 -45.78 3.17
N GLN A 52 31.33 -44.56 2.68
CA GLN A 52 32.24 -43.42 2.70
C GLN A 52 32.37 -42.73 4.06
N GLY A 53 33.59 -42.31 4.39
CA GLY A 53 33.85 -41.26 5.36
C GLY A 53 34.82 -41.60 6.49
N GLN A 54 36.03 -42.10 6.17
CA GLN A 54 37.16 -42.01 7.10
C GLN A 54 38.49 -42.14 6.34
N GLN A 55 39.16 -41.01 6.12
CA GLN A 55 40.57 -40.98 5.77
C GLN A 55 41.37 -41.45 6.98
N GLY A 56 42.19 -42.50 6.80
CA GLY A 56 43.14 -42.98 7.80
C GLY A 56 43.33 -44.49 7.85
N GLN A 57 43.80 -45.06 6.73
CA GLN A 57 44.81 -46.14 6.70
C GLN A 57 44.54 -47.40 7.56
N GLN A 58 43.85 -48.38 6.98
CA GLN A 58 43.92 -49.78 7.43
C GLN A 58 45.14 -50.45 6.77
N GLY A 59 45.95 -51.16 7.56
CA GLY A 59 47.00 -52.07 7.06
C GLY A 59 48.32 -52.06 7.83
N GLY A 60 48.56 -51.06 8.69
CA GLY A 60 49.74 -50.99 9.56
C GLY A 60 49.35 -51.11 11.02
N GLN A 61 50.21 -51.68 11.85
CA GLN A 61 50.04 -51.72 13.31
C GLN A 61 49.88 -50.27 13.83
N GLU A 62 48.64 -49.81 14.02
CA GLU A 62 48.34 -48.50 14.60
C GLU A 62 49.07 -48.41 15.96
N THR A 63 49.78 -47.31 16.20
CA THR A 63 50.37 -47.11 17.52
C THR A 63 49.26 -47.11 18.59
N PRO A 64 49.47 -47.67 19.78
CA PRO A 64 48.41 -47.75 20.80
C PRO A 64 47.76 -46.40 21.13
N ARG A 65 48.52 -45.31 21.02
CA ARG A 65 48.02 -43.93 21.18
C ARG A 65 47.04 -43.53 20.08
N GLN A 66 47.35 -43.83 18.84
CA GLN A 66 46.52 -43.51 17.68
C GLN A 66 45.20 -44.31 17.70
N LYS A 67 45.22 -45.55 18.21
CA LYS A 67 44.00 -46.35 18.40
C LYS A 67 43.05 -45.76 19.45
N VAL A 68 43.58 -45.23 20.56
CA VAL A 68 42.77 -44.54 21.58
C VAL A 68 42.19 -43.25 21.01
N GLU A 69 42.96 -42.51 20.22
CA GLU A 69 42.47 -41.29 19.59
C GLU A 69 41.36 -41.58 18.59
N ARG A 70 41.50 -42.62 17.77
CA ARG A 70 40.43 -43.10 16.88
C ARG A 70 39.21 -43.56 17.65
N LEU A 71 39.36 -44.35 18.71
CA LEU A 71 38.24 -44.78 19.54
C LEU A 71 37.56 -43.61 20.25
N ARG A 72 38.31 -42.59 20.69
CA ARG A 72 37.77 -41.38 21.28
C ARG A 72 37.07 -40.51 20.23
N ALA A 73 37.58 -40.45 19.00
CA ALA A 73 36.91 -39.79 17.88
C ALA A 73 35.63 -40.53 17.49
N GLN A 74 35.66 -41.87 17.42
CA GLN A 74 34.51 -42.72 17.12
C GLN A 74 33.47 -42.66 18.23
N ALA A 75 33.88 -42.58 19.50
CA ALA A 75 32.96 -42.38 20.64
C ALA A 75 32.34 -40.98 20.64
N ARG A 76 33.09 -39.94 20.26
CA ARG A 76 32.54 -38.58 20.07
C ARG A 76 31.56 -38.54 18.91
N ALA A 77 31.88 -39.18 17.79
CA ALA A 77 31.00 -39.29 16.63
C ALA A 77 29.72 -40.09 16.95
N ALA A 78 29.84 -41.22 17.65
CA ALA A 78 28.69 -42.03 18.08
C ALA A 78 27.79 -41.28 19.07
N ARG A 79 28.37 -40.46 19.97
CA ARG A 79 27.60 -39.60 20.87
C ARG A 79 26.86 -38.48 20.13
N LEU A 80 27.41 -37.99 19.03
CA LEU A 80 26.74 -36.99 18.18
C LEU A 80 25.60 -37.62 17.37
N SER A 81 25.81 -38.83 16.82
CA SER A 81 24.78 -39.54 16.05
C SER A 81 23.65 -40.09 16.93
N GLN A 82 23.92 -40.46 18.18
CA GLN A 82 22.89 -40.87 19.14
C GLN A 82 22.00 -39.69 19.60
N LYS A 83 22.45 -38.44 19.44
CA LYS A 83 21.65 -37.25 19.74
C LYS A 83 20.74 -36.82 18.59
N SER A 84 20.93 -37.32 17.36
CA SER A 84 20.00 -37.06 16.26
C SER A 84 18.76 -37.94 16.39
N SER A 85 17.86 -37.59 17.30
CA SER A 85 16.55 -38.25 17.37
C SER A 85 15.74 -37.94 16.11
N LEU A 86 14.90 -38.88 15.66
CA LEU A 86 14.03 -38.65 14.49
C LEU A 86 13.13 -37.41 14.66
N VAL A 87 12.77 -37.10 15.90
CA VAL A 87 12.00 -35.91 16.28
C VAL A 87 12.80 -34.63 16.03
N ASP A 88 14.10 -34.63 16.33
CA ASP A 88 14.98 -33.48 16.08
C ASP A 88 15.10 -33.18 14.57
N ARG A 89 15.21 -34.24 13.74
CA ARG A 89 15.18 -34.08 12.26
C ARG A 89 13.85 -33.54 11.75
N ILE A 90 12.73 -33.92 12.36
CA ILE A 90 11.40 -33.42 11.99
C ILE A 90 11.27 -31.95 12.37
N ILE A 91 11.80 -31.52 13.51
CA ILE A 91 11.79 -30.12 13.95
C ILE A 91 12.69 -29.25 13.05
N GLU A 92 13.91 -29.71 12.74
CA GLU A 92 14.82 -29.04 11.80
C GLU A 92 14.24 -28.94 10.38
N ARG A 93 13.48 -29.95 9.94
CA ARG A 93 12.74 -29.92 8.68
C ARG A 93 11.54 -28.97 8.77
N GLY A 94 10.86 -28.96 9.92
CA GLY A 94 9.69 -28.14 10.21
C GLY A 94 9.98 -26.64 10.16
N GLY A 95 11.11 -26.18 10.74
CA GLY A 95 11.50 -24.77 10.69
C GLY A 95 11.72 -24.27 9.25
N ARG A 96 12.31 -25.10 8.38
CA ARG A 96 12.47 -24.78 6.95
C ARG A 96 11.16 -24.86 6.18
N ALA A 97 10.30 -25.82 6.50
CA ALA A 97 8.99 -25.97 5.89
C ALA A 97 8.05 -24.81 6.23
N ALA A 98 8.04 -24.35 7.49
CA ALA A 98 7.24 -23.21 7.93
C ALA A 98 7.65 -21.91 7.21
N ASN A 99 8.95 -21.65 7.11
CA ASN A 99 9.47 -20.50 6.36
C ASN A 99 9.17 -20.60 4.85
N GLY A 100 9.17 -21.81 4.30
CA GLY A 100 8.74 -22.06 2.91
C GLY A 100 7.25 -21.77 2.71
N ALA A 101 6.40 -22.30 3.58
CA ALA A 101 4.95 -22.11 3.52
C ALA A 101 4.56 -20.64 3.68
N HIS A 102 5.20 -19.91 4.60
CA HIS A 102 4.94 -18.48 4.79
C HIS A 102 5.26 -17.67 3.52
N LYS A 103 6.39 -17.97 2.86
CA LYS A 103 6.75 -17.32 1.59
C LYS A 103 5.76 -17.65 0.49
N VAL A 104 5.36 -18.91 0.35
CA VAL A 104 4.35 -19.33 -0.64
C VAL A 104 3.05 -18.56 -0.43
N ILE A 105 2.55 -18.49 0.81
CA ILE A 105 1.32 -17.76 1.13
C ILE A 105 1.46 -16.28 0.75
N ILE A 106 2.54 -15.61 1.14
CA ILE A 106 2.77 -14.20 0.78
C ILE A 106 2.75 -14.01 -0.74
N TYR A 107 3.49 -14.81 -1.49
CA TYR A 107 3.52 -14.69 -2.95
C TYR A 107 2.16 -14.99 -3.58
N THR A 108 1.39 -15.94 -3.04
CA THR A 108 0.03 -16.21 -3.54
C THR A 108 -0.90 -15.03 -3.29
N LEU A 109 -0.84 -14.38 -2.12
CA LEU A 109 -1.65 -13.20 -1.81
C LEU A 109 -1.29 -12.02 -2.72
N ILE A 110 0.00 -11.80 -2.98
CA ILE A 110 0.47 -10.73 -3.88
C ILE A 110 0.03 -11.00 -5.32
N ALA A 111 0.15 -12.24 -5.79
CA ALA A 111 -0.32 -12.59 -7.13
C ALA A 111 -1.85 -12.46 -7.25
N ALA A 112 -2.60 -12.93 -6.26
CA ALA A 112 -4.06 -12.83 -6.23
C ALA A 112 -4.54 -11.37 -6.20
N SER A 113 -3.90 -10.50 -5.41
CA SER A 113 -4.24 -9.08 -5.38
C SER A 113 -3.94 -8.38 -6.70
N GLY A 114 -2.82 -8.73 -7.36
CA GLY A 114 -2.49 -8.24 -8.70
C GLY A 114 -3.53 -8.64 -9.75
N VAL A 115 -3.94 -9.91 -9.77
CA VAL A 115 -4.97 -10.41 -10.70
C VAL A 115 -6.32 -9.73 -10.43
N CYS A 116 -6.70 -9.55 -9.16
CA CYS A 116 -7.93 -8.84 -8.79
C CYS A 116 -7.91 -7.37 -9.24
N GLY A 117 -6.76 -6.69 -9.09
CA GLY A 117 -6.59 -5.33 -9.59
C GLY A 117 -6.72 -5.24 -11.12
N ALA A 118 -6.08 -6.16 -11.85
CA ALA A 118 -6.17 -6.22 -13.30
C ALA A 118 -7.61 -6.50 -13.79
N LEU A 119 -8.32 -7.42 -13.14
CA LEU A 119 -9.74 -7.71 -13.43
C LEU A 119 -10.63 -6.48 -13.21
N THR A 120 -10.36 -5.70 -12.16
CA THR A 120 -11.11 -4.47 -11.87
C THR A 120 -10.91 -3.43 -12.96
N ILE A 121 -9.66 -3.20 -13.38
CA ILE A 121 -9.34 -2.25 -14.46
C ILE A 121 -9.96 -2.73 -15.77
N TYR A 122 -9.83 -4.00 -16.10
CA TYR A 122 -10.43 -4.59 -17.29
C TYR A 122 -11.96 -4.42 -17.32
N SER A 123 -12.62 -4.65 -16.18
CA SER A 123 -14.07 -4.46 -16.04
C SER A 123 -14.48 -3.00 -16.26
N ALA A 124 -13.78 -2.05 -15.63
CA ALA A 124 -14.05 -0.63 -15.79
C ALA A 124 -13.84 -0.14 -17.24
N VAL A 125 -12.78 -0.62 -17.90
CA VAL A 125 -12.50 -0.30 -19.30
C VAL A 125 -13.55 -0.90 -20.24
N SER A 126 -13.94 -2.16 -20.00
CA SER A 126 -14.99 -2.82 -20.79
C SER A 126 -16.32 -2.07 -20.71
N LEU A 127 -16.75 -1.68 -19.50
CA LEU A 127 -17.99 -0.93 -19.30
C LEU A 127 -17.93 0.46 -19.95
N THR A 128 -16.80 1.16 -19.81
CA THR A 128 -16.65 2.50 -20.40
C THR A 128 -16.61 2.45 -21.92
N MET A 129 -15.97 1.46 -22.52
CA MET A 129 -15.94 1.30 -23.98
C MET A 129 -17.32 0.98 -24.55
N TRP A 130 -18.09 0.09 -23.90
CA TRP A 130 -19.45 -0.23 -24.31
C TRP A 130 -20.39 0.98 -24.20
N ASN A 131 -20.34 1.71 -23.08
CA ASN A 131 -21.12 2.94 -22.91
C ASN A 131 -20.71 4.04 -23.88
N ARG A 132 -19.42 4.17 -24.21
CA ARG A 132 -18.96 5.13 -25.21
C ARG A 132 -19.56 4.81 -26.57
N ARG A 133 -19.56 3.53 -26.98
CA ARG A 133 -20.10 3.15 -28.29
C ARG A 133 -21.60 3.39 -28.41
N GLN A 134 -22.38 3.08 -27.37
CA GLN A 134 -23.81 3.38 -27.35
C GLN A 134 -24.08 4.88 -27.37
N ARG A 135 -23.27 5.67 -26.63
CA ARG A 135 -23.37 7.13 -26.64
C ARG A 135 -23.03 7.73 -28.00
N GLU A 136 -22.05 7.20 -28.72
CA GLU A 136 -21.72 7.64 -30.08
C GLU A 136 -22.92 7.48 -31.02
N LEU A 137 -23.55 6.29 -31.04
CA LEU A 137 -24.73 6.04 -31.88
C LEU A 137 -25.93 6.92 -31.51
N TRP A 138 -26.15 7.14 -30.21
CA TRP A 138 -27.19 8.05 -29.75
C TRP A 138 -26.88 9.50 -30.16
N LEU A 139 -25.62 9.93 -30.02
CA LEU A 139 -25.19 11.28 -30.35
C LEU A 139 -25.27 11.55 -31.86
N ASP A 140 -24.93 10.58 -32.70
CA ASP A 140 -25.08 10.68 -34.15
C ASP A 140 -26.54 10.92 -34.54
N ARG A 141 -27.50 10.23 -33.89
CA ARG A 141 -28.94 10.46 -34.10
C ARG A 141 -29.36 11.85 -33.64
N GLN A 142 -28.94 12.27 -32.44
CA GLN A 142 -29.26 13.61 -31.94
C GLN A 142 -28.70 14.72 -32.86
N LEU A 143 -27.52 14.52 -33.45
CA LEU A 143 -26.94 15.47 -34.40
C LEU A 143 -27.75 15.53 -35.70
N GLN A 144 -28.20 14.40 -36.22
CA GLN A 144 -29.09 14.36 -37.38
C GLN A 144 -30.42 15.05 -37.11
N ASP A 145 -31.02 14.80 -35.94
CA ASP A 145 -32.27 15.44 -35.53
C ASP A 145 -32.09 16.97 -35.43
N LEU A 146 -30.98 17.43 -34.85
CA LEU A 146 -30.63 18.85 -34.78
C LEU A 146 -30.43 19.48 -36.16
N GLN A 147 -29.75 18.79 -37.07
CA GLN A 147 -29.58 19.26 -38.45
C GLN A 147 -30.92 19.37 -39.17
N SER A 148 -31.77 18.35 -39.08
CA SER A 148 -33.10 18.36 -39.66
C SER A 148 -33.99 19.47 -39.10
N ALA A 149 -33.90 19.74 -37.78
CA ALA A 149 -34.61 20.83 -37.12
C ALA A 149 -34.15 22.20 -37.64
N ARG A 150 -32.83 22.38 -37.84
CA ARG A 150 -32.27 23.62 -38.42
C ARG A 150 -32.72 23.81 -39.86
N GLU A 151 -32.69 22.76 -40.68
CA GLU A 151 -33.16 22.80 -42.07
C GLU A 151 -34.64 23.16 -42.15
N ALA A 152 -35.49 22.53 -41.33
CA ALA A 152 -36.92 22.82 -41.28
C ALA A 152 -37.22 24.23 -40.74
N TYR A 153 -36.41 24.72 -39.79
CA TYR A 153 -36.51 26.10 -39.30
C TYR A 153 -36.20 27.13 -40.39
N VAL A 154 -35.12 26.91 -41.16
CA VAL A 154 -34.76 27.78 -42.28
C VAL A 154 -35.80 27.70 -43.39
N ALA A 155 -36.35 26.52 -43.65
CA ALA A 155 -37.44 26.31 -44.61
C ALA A 155 -38.78 26.90 -44.14
N GLY A 156 -38.90 27.31 -42.87
CA GLY A 156 -40.13 27.83 -42.28
C GLY A 156 -41.20 26.78 -42.00
N THR A 157 -40.88 25.48 -42.15
CA THR A 157 -41.80 24.34 -41.94
C THR A 157 -41.50 23.58 -40.64
N ALA A 158 -40.85 24.23 -39.68
CA ALA A 158 -40.44 23.59 -38.43
C ALA A 158 -41.63 23.09 -37.61
N THR A 159 -41.53 21.84 -37.16
CA THR A 159 -42.49 21.26 -36.21
C THR A 159 -42.27 21.84 -34.81
N PRO A 160 -43.28 21.86 -33.93
CA PRO A 160 -43.12 22.34 -32.55
C PRO A 160 -42.03 21.57 -31.79
N GLU A 161 -41.89 20.26 -32.04
CA GLU A 161 -40.81 19.43 -31.47
C GLU A 161 -39.42 19.90 -31.92
N GLN A 162 -39.24 20.20 -33.21
CA GLN A 162 -37.97 20.73 -33.75
C GLN A 162 -37.60 22.10 -33.15
N LEU A 163 -38.61 22.96 -32.89
CA LEU A 163 -38.39 24.23 -32.21
C LEU A 163 -37.97 24.05 -30.75
N GLU A 164 -38.53 23.06 -30.06
CA GLU A 164 -38.15 22.72 -28.69
C GLU A 164 -36.71 22.18 -28.62
N ILE A 165 -36.33 21.31 -29.55
CA ILE A 165 -34.95 20.81 -29.68
C ILE A 165 -33.96 21.98 -29.84
N LEU A 166 -34.27 22.97 -30.68
CA LEU A 166 -33.44 24.17 -30.87
C LEU A 166 -33.39 25.08 -29.63
N ARG A 167 -34.50 25.20 -28.88
CA ARG A 167 -34.53 25.94 -27.60
C ARG A 167 -33.66 25.25 -26.56
N ASN A 168 -33.76 23.93 -26.46
CA ASN A 168 -32.99 23.13 -25.51
C ASN A 168 -31.48 23.20 -25.82
N GLU A 169 -31.09 23.25 -27.10
CA GLU A 169 -29.70 23.53 -27.48
C GLU A 169 -29.22 24.87 -26.91
N LYS A 170 -29.97 25.96 -27.15
CA LYS A 170 -29.60 27.30 -26.66
C LYS A 170 -29.49 27.34 -25.13
N ILE A 171 -30.39 26.66 -24.42
CA ILE A 171 -30.35 26.57 -22.95
C ILE A 171 -29.09 25.82 -22.50
N GLY A 172 -28.78 24.70 -23.15
CA GLY A 172 -27.58 23.91 -22.86
C GLY A 172 -26.27 24.68 -23.11
N GLU A 173 -26.19 25.52 -24.14
CA GLU A 173 -25.03 26.36 -24.40
C GLU A 173 -24.79 27.39 -23.29
N ILE A 174 -25.86 28.05 -22.83
CA ILE A 174 -25.80 29.02 -21.73
C ILE A 174 -25.35 28.33 -20.44
N GLU A 175 -25.86 27.14 -20.15
CA GLU A 175 -25.43 26.35 -18.99
C GLU A 175 -23.97 25.91 -19.10
N GLN A 176 -23.53 25.47 -20.28
CA GLN A 176 -22.13 25.10 -20.49
C GLN A 176 -21.19 26.29 -20.34
N GLN A 177 -21.59 27.49 -20.77
CA GLN A 177 -20.83 28.72 -20.54
C GLN A 177 -20.72 29.00 -19.04
N LYS A 178 -21.83 28.95 -18.30
CA LYS A 178 -21.83 29.10 -16.82
C LYS A 178 -20.98 28.03 -16.13
N ILE A 179 -21.03 26.79 -16.60
CA ILE A 179 -20.21 25.69 -16.06
C ILE A 179 -18.73 25.91 -16.38
N LYS A 180 -18.40 26.41 -17.57
CA LYS A 180 -17.01 26.76 -17.94
C LYS A 180 -16.51 27.91 -17.08
N GLU A 181 -17.27 28.98 -16.96
CA GLU A 181 -16.97 30.13 -16.09
C GLU A 181 -16.76 29.70 -14.63
N THR A 182 -17.67 28.89 -14.08
CA THR A 182 -17.54 28.38 -12.70
C THR A 182 -16.37 27.40 -12.54
N LYS A 183 -16.07 26.59 -13.56
CA LYS A 183 -14.88 25.71 -13.56
C LYS A 183 -13.59 26.52 -13.65
N GLU A 184 -13.53 27.60 -14.42
CA GLU A 184 -12.37 28.48 -14.47
C GLU A 184 -12.19 29.23 -13.16
N GLN A 185 -13.28 29.62 -12.51
CA GLN A 185 -13.25 30.20 -11.18
C GLN A 185 -12.87 29.19 -10.08
N ARG A 186 -13.04 27.88 -10.30
CA ARG A 186 -12.74 26.84 -9.31
C ARG A 186 -11.26 26.85 -8.95
N LEU A 187 -10.96 27.09 -7.68
CA LEU A 187 -9.62 27.28 -7.11
C LEU A 187 -8.60 26.23 -7.56
N TRP A 188 -9.04 24.97 -7.68
CA TRP A 188 -8.22 23.86 -8.17
C TRP A 188 -7.64 24.08 -9.58
N ASN A 189 -8.41 24.71 -10.47
CA ASN A 189 -7.95 25.02 -11.82
C ASN A 189 -7.01 26.22 -11.84
N ARG A 190 -7.16 27.17 -10.90
CA ARG A 190 -6.17 28.25 -10.72
C ARG A 190 -4.83 27.70 -10.21
N THR A 191 -4.86 26.80 -9.23
CA THR A 191 -3.65 26.13 -8.71
C THR A 191 -2.98 25.27 -9.78
N LYS A 192 -3.76 24.51 -10.57
CA LYS A 192 -3.22 23.75 -11.71
C LYS A 192 -2.63 24.63 -12.80
N ARG A 193 -3.29 25.74 -13.15
CA ARG A 193 -2.75 26.73 -14.09
C ARG A 193 -1.43 27.28 -13.57
N PHE A 194 -1.38 27.73 -12.32
CA PHE A 194 -0.14 28.24 -11.71
C PHE A 194 1.01 27.21 -11.69
N LEU A 195 0.72 25.95 -11.33
CA LEU A 195 1.75 24.89 -11.32
C LEU A 195 2.24 24.50 -12.72
N PHE A 196 1.35 24.40 -13.71
CA PHE A 196 1.73 24.01 -15.07
C PHE A 196 2.26 25.18 -15.91
N GLU A 197 1.89 26.42 -15.58
CA GLU A 197 2.41 27.64 -16.19
C GLU A 197 3.86 27.89 -15.78
N GLY A 198 4.23 27.57 -14.52
CA GLY A 198 5.62 27.59 -14.06
C GLY A 198 6.54 26.66 -14.85
N MET A 199 6.03 25.52 -15.34
CA MET A 199 6.81 24.54 -16.12
C MET A 199 6.87 24.87 -17.62
N LYS A 200 5.91 25.65 -18.13
CA LYS A 200 5.88 26.07 -19.55
C LYS A 200 6.69 27.34 -19.82
N LYS A 201 6.88 28.18 -18.79
CA LYS A 201 7.63 29.45 -18.90
C LYS A 201 9.15 29.29 -18.98
N GLU A 202 9.69 28.08 -18.74
CA GLU A 202 11.13 27.82 -18.87
C GLU A 202 11.57 27.45 -20.31
N GLY A 203 10.63 27.24 -21.24
CA GLY A 203 10.92 26.86 -22.63
C GLY A 203 10.58 27.90 -23.70
N ALA A 204 10.07 29.08 -23.34
CA ALA A 204 9.66 30.11 -24.29
C ALA A 204 9.98 31.53 -23.80
N SER A 205 11.10 32.04 -24.34
CA SER A 205 11.29 33.43 -24.75
C SER A 205 11.57 34.50 -23.68
N ASP A 206 12.81 34.98 -23.74
CA ASP A 206 13.46 36.05 -22.96
C ASP A 206 12.94 37.49 -23.23
N ASP A 207 11.73 37.66 -23.78
CA ASP A 207 11.24 38.98 -24.24
C ASP A 207 10.13 39.59 -23.37
N ASN A 208 9.62 38.86 -22.37
CA ASN A 208 8.46 39.30 -21.59
C ASN A 208 8.80 39.93 -20.23
N LYS A 209 9.90 40.70 -20.17
CA LYS A 209 10.25 41.50 -18.98
C LYS A 209 9.67 42.93 -19.03
N LYS A 210 9.07 43.32 -20.16
CA LYS A 210 8.49 44.67 -20.37
C LYS A 210 6.99 44.75 -20.13
N ILE A 211 6.23 43.65 -20.16
CA ILE A 211 4.76 43.69 -19.99
C ILE A 211 4.39 43.84 -18.50
N GLY A 212 5.12 43.22 -17.57
CA GLY A 212 4.80 43.29 -16.14
C GLY A 212 5.00 44.67 -15.49
N VAL A 213 5.85 45.54 -16.05
CA VAL A 213 6.10 46.88 -15.49
C VAL A 213 5.02 47.87 -15.93
N LEU A 214 4.46 47.72 -17.14
CA LEU A 214 3.37 48.57 -17.63
C LEU A 214 2.04 48.27 -16.94
N GLU A 215 1.80 47.01 -16.56
CA GLU A 215 0.61 46.59 -15.81
C GLU A 215 0.65 47.10 -14.35
N ALA A 216 1.82 47.11 -13.71
CA ALA A 216 2.00 47.66 -12.37
C ALA A 216 1.79 49.19 -12.31
N LEU A 217 2.19 49.93 -13.35
CA LEU A 217 1.97 51.38 -13.44
C LEU A 217 0.52 51.76 -13.74
N ASN A 218 -0.23 50.88 -14.40
CA ASN A 218 -1.65 51.11 -14.67
C ASN A 218 -2.51 50.76 -13.44
N ALA A 219 -2.13 49.73 -12.68
CA ALA A 219 -2.74 49.41 -11.39
C ALA A 219 -2.52 50.53 -10.35
N SER A 220 -1.31 51.13 -10.29
CA SER A 220 -1.06 52.25 -9.36
C SER A 220 -1.82 53.53 -9.72
N LYS A 221 -2.12 53.76 -11.01
CA LYS A 221 -3.00 54.86 -11.44
C LYS A 221 -4.48 54.57 -11.18
N ALA A 222 -4.92 53.32 -11.22
CA ALA A 222 -6.30 52.95 -10.92
C ALA A 222 -6.64 53.09 -9.42
N ASP A 223 -5.69 52.82 -8.53
CA ASP A 223 -5.89 52.95 -7.07
C ASP A 223 -5.99 54.42 -6.62
N GLU A 224 -5.32 55.36 -7.30
CA GLU A 224 -5.44 56.80 -6.99
C GLU A 224 -6.78 57.39 -7.45
N VAL A 225 -7.38 56.86 -8.52
CA VAL A 225 -8.67 57.34 -9.04
C VAL A 225 -9.85 56.67 -8.32
N ALA A 226 -9.69 55.43 -7.82
CA ALA A 226 -10.71 54.75 -7.01
C ALA A 226 -10.85 55.34 -5.60
N ALA A 227 -9.75 55.85 -5.01
CA ALA A 227 -9.80 56.56 -3.72
C ALA A 227 -10.57 57.89 -3.77
N ALA A 228 -10.69 58.52 -4.95
CA ALA A 228 -11.48 59.74 -5.16
C ALA A 228 -12.96 59.49 -5.48
N ALA A 229 -13.36 58.26 -5.80
CA ALA A 229 -14.75 57.92 -6.17
C ALA A 229 -15.59 57.32 -5.02
N THR A 230 -15.00 57.11 -3.84
CA THR A 230 -15.66 56.43 -2.70
C THR A 230 -16.47 57.38 -1.80
N SER A 231 -16.67 58.64 -2.18
CA SER A 231 -17.38 59.65 -1.37
C SER A 231 -18.68 60.20 -1.98
N SER A 232 -19.30 59.49 -2.93
CA SER A 232 -20.64 59.87 -3.40
C SER A 232 -21.51 58.69 -3.79
N THR A 233 -22.66 58.59 -3.11
CA THR A 233 -23.91 57.89 -3.50
C THR A 233 -24.21 56.59 -2.77
N ALA A 234 -24.69 56.76 -1.53
CA ALA A 234 -25.64 55.85 -0.92
C ALA A 234 -27.02 56.01 -1.58
N VAL A 235 -27.56 54.95 -2.20
CA VAL A 235 -29.00 54.79 -2.48
C VAL A 235 -29.41 53.32 -2.36
N SER A 236 -30.39 53.12 -1.48
CA SER A 236 -31.30 52.01 -1.20
C SER A 236 -31.61 50.98 -2.30
N LYS A 237 -31.64 49.69 -1.93
CA LYS A 237 -32.60 48.71 -2.48
C LYS A 237 -32.95 47.58 -1.50
N ALA A 238 -34.26 47.32 -1.42
CA ALA A 238 -34.97 46.48 -0.47
C ALA A 238 -34.61 44.98 -0.51
N VAL A 239 -34.66 44.35 0.67
CA VAL A 239 -34.55 42.91 0.92
C VAL A 239 -35.92 42.26 0.64
N PRO A 240 -36.05 41.28 -0.27
CA PRO A 240 -37.20 40.39 -0.29
C PRO A 240 -36.96 39.24 0.70
N GLU A 241 -38.02 38.84 1.40
CA GLU A 241 -37.99 37.74 2.35
C GLU A 241 -37.44 36.44 1.73
N PRO A 242 -36.59 35.69 2.46
CA PRO A 242 -36.03 34.45 1.97
C PRO A 242 -37.12 33.40 1.80
N GLY A 243 -37.21 32.83 0.61
CA GLY A 243 -38.16 31.74 0.35
C GLY A 243 -37.83 30.51 1.21
N PRO A 244 -38.79 29.59 1.42
CA PRO A 244 -38.56 28.36 2.19
C PRO A 244 -37.40 27.50 1.64
N LEU A 245 -37.09 27.63 0.35
CA LEU A 245 -35.94 26.99 -0.29
C LEU A 245 -34.61 27.64 0.10
N ASP A 246 -34.57 28.95 0.31
CA ASP A 246 -33.36 29.67 0.76
C ASP A 246 -33.05 29.36 2.23
N VAL A 247 -34.09 29.16 3.06
CA VAL A 247 -33.95 28.71 4.44
C VAL A 247 -33.41 27.28 4.51
N LEU A 248 -33.86 26.40 3.60
CA LEU A 248 -33.34 25.03 3.49
C LEU A 248 -31.90 25.01 2.96
N ALA A 249 -31.57 25.84 1.98
CA ALA A 249 -30.21 25.98 1.48
C ALA A 249 -29.27 26.52 2.58
N ALA A 250 -29.69 27.55 3.32
CA ALA A 250 -28.92 28.07 4.45
C ALA A 250 -28.72 27.02 5.55
N ASN A 251 -29.75 26.23 5.88
CA ASN A 251 -29.64 25.13 6.84
C ASN A 251 -28.77 23.95 6.34
N ALA A 252 -28.83 23.64 5.05
CA ALA A 252 -27.96 22.63 4.45
C ALA A 252 -26.50 23.10 4.44
N GLU A 253 -26.25 24.37 4.15
CA GLU A 253 -24.91 24.96 4.20
C GLU A 253 -24.33 25.01 5.61
N THR A 254 -25.13 25.37 6.63
CA THR A 254 -24.66 25.38 8.02
C THR A 254 -24.39 23.96 8.53
N SER A 255 -25.24 22.99 8.17
CA SER A 255 -25.05 21.57 8.51
C SER A 255 -23.79 20.98 7.87
N ALA A 256 -23.52 21.31 6.60
CA ALA A 256 -22.31 20.89 5.90
C ALA A 256 -21.04 21.50 6.52
N LYS A 257 -21.08 22.79 6.91
CA LYS A 257 -19.95 23.48 7.57
C LYS A 257 -19.65 22.90 8.97
N GLN A 258 -20.66 22.44 9.70
CA GLN A 258 -20.47 21.79 11.01
C GLN A 258 -19.89 20.37 10.86
N SER A 259 -20.38 19.57 9.91
CA SER A 259 -19.84 18.24 9.61
C SER A 259 -18.37 18.29 9.18
N ALA A 260 -18.01 19.26 8.32
CA ALA A 260 -16.62 19.44 7.88
C ALA A 260 -15.66 19.81 9.03
N LYS A 261 -16.11 20.66 9.97
CA LYS A 261 -15.32 21.02 11.17
C LYS A 261 -15.10 19.84 12.11
N GLY A 262 -16.09 18.97 12.27
CA GLY A 262 -16.00 17.79 13.16
C GLY A 262 -14.96 16.76 12.71
N TRP A 263 -14.78 16.58 11.40
CA TRP A 263 -13.79 15.63 10.86
C TRP A 263 -12.38 16.22 10.82
N SER A 264 -12.25 17.54 10.59
CA SER A 264 -10.94 18.20 10.64
C SER A 264 -10.38 18.26 12.07
N ASP A 265 -11.22 18.50 13.09
CA ASP A 265 -10.75 18.55 14.49
C ASP A 265 -10.27 17.20 15.00
N TRP A 266 -10.82 16.08 14.51
CA TRP A 266 -10.36 14.74 14.90
C TRP A 266 -8.96 14.41 14.37
N ILE A 267 -8.59 14.93 13.19
CA ILE A 267 -7.29 14.66 12.56
C ILE A 267 -6.16 15.44 13.23
N TRP A 268 -6.45 16.62 13.77
CA TRP A 268 -5.43 17.50 14.39
C TRP A 268 -5.35 17.38 15.92
N ARG A 269 -6.24 16.62 16.56
CA ARG A 269 -6.31 16.46 18.02
C ARG A 269 -5.72 15.12 18.51
N ARG A 270 -4.57 14.73 17.97
CA ARG A 270 -3.73 13.63 18.48
C ARG A 270 -2.28 14.05 18.63
#